data_AF-A0A6M8W933-F1
#
_entry.id   AF-A0A6M8W933-F1
#
_cell.length_a   1.000
_cell.length_b   1.000
_cell.length_c   1.000
_cell.angle_alpha   90.00
_cell.angle_beta   90.00
_cell.angle_gamma   90.00
#
_symmetry.space_group_name_H-M   'P 1'
#
loop_
_entity.id
_entity.type
_entity.pdbx_description
1 polymer ?
#
loop_
_entity_poly.entity_id
_entity_poly.type
_entity_poly.pdbx_seq_one_letter_code
_entity_poly.pdbx_strand_id
1 'polypeptide(L)'
;MRATHAERLATERSEVADEQTRIANAVNAFLQSILSAGDARNGGNPEITVREALDNAASTVGERFTGEPLVEAGIRRVIGDTYRSLGLPAEALEHLEASVALYRANAPETDPLRLQAVGDLAILYDDMNRKADAAALYAEDLRLRRVVDGPEAESTLVAEVNYAGVLLVAGDLEGAERAYASCLARMRESLGEENTNTIVTMQHLADLYTRLRRDDEAEALVAEAVAAWDAIGQGEHPYALVAVNNLAQLYGRTGRTAEALEMRTRAYDIATRTMGESHPTTMALLAMLAKSTAAQGRVEEALGMTDRAIASLEASVGREHLNTVQLLHERVELLRTMERFAEALEASAVSVEAARAVYPANDPKLAIGLSVRAEVLLALGRAEEAVPVLRETLEIYGASLGPEHEDTRRAASRLRSGACGAGAVGRGRGGGGVGGRLTRSGHSVERRRWTKSSAALMCPTSRLASSERYHLCSRTSQ
;
A
#
# COMPACT_ATOMS: atom_id res chain seq x y z
N MET A 1 14.59 -18.80 53.53
CA MET A 1 13.97 -19.32 52.28
C MET A 1 13.49 -18.23 51.32
N ARG A 2 12.75 -17.17 51.75
CA ARG A 2 12.38 -16.07 50.82
C ARG A 2 13.55 -15.18 50.38
N ALA A 3 14.47 -14.85 51.30
CA ALA A 3 15.68 -14.06 50.98
C ALA A 3 16.58 -14.75 49.92
N THR A 4 16.78 -16.06 50.06
CA THR A 4 17.60 -16.88 49.14
C THR A 4 17.00 -17.07 47.75
N HIS A 5 15.68 -16.91 47.58
CA HIS A 5 15.03 -16.98 46.27
C HIS A 5 15.09 -15.63 45.55
N ALA A 6 14.88 -14.53 46.30
CA ALA A 6 15.03 -13.18 45.77
C ALA A 6 16.47 -12.87 45.35
N GLU A 7 17.46 -13.32 46.13
CA GLU A 7 18.88 -13.21 45.78
C GLU A 7 19.22 -13.99 44.50
N ARG A 8 18.70 -15.20 44.35
CA ARG A 8 18.92 -16.01 43.14
C ARG A 8 18.32 -15.37 41.89
N LEU A 9 17.09 -14.86 41.98
CA LEU A 9 16.44 -14.12 40.89
C LEU A 9 17.20 -12.83 40.55
N ALA A 10 17.78 -12.15 41.54
CA ALA A 10 18.59 -10.96 41.32
C ALA A 10 19.91 -11.30 40.59
N THR A 11 20.56 -12.41 40.96
CA THR A 11 21.76 -12.90 40.26
C THR A 11 21.44 -13.31 38.82
N GLU A 12 20.38 -14.09 38.59
CA GLU A 12 19.94 -14.50 37.25
C GLU A 12 19.63 -13.27 36.36
N ARG A 13 18.97 -12.24 36.91
CA ARG A 13 18.72 -10.99 36.19
C ARG A 13 20.00 -10.22 35.87
N SER A 14 20.98 -10.22 36.78
CA SER A 14 22.28 -9.57 36.56
C SER A 14 23.05 -10.28 35.45
N GLU A 15 23.09 -11.61 35.46
CA GLU A 15 23.79 -12.41 34.44
C GLU A 15 23.20 -12.18 33.05
N VAL A 16 21.85 -12.14 32.93
CA VAL A 16 21.18 -11.81 31.67
C VAL A 16 21.52 -10.38 31.23
N ALA A 17 21.53 -9.41 32.13
CA ALA A 17 21.86 -8.02 31.79
C ALA A 17 23.31 -7.85 31.33
N ASP A 18 24.26 -8.54 31.97
CA ASP A 18 25.67 -8.55 31.58
C ASP A 18 25.86 -9.17 30.19
N GLU A 19 25.17 -10.28 29.93
CA GLU A 19 25.18 -10.96 28.62
C GLU A 19 24.57 -10.08 27.52
N GLN A 20 23.44 -9.40 27.79
CA GLN A 20 22.86 -8.45 26.85
C GLN A 20 23.80 -7.28 26.55
N THR A 21 24.50 -6.77 27.56
CA THR A 21 25.50 -5.71 27.40
C THR A 21 26.65 -6.20 26.53
N ARG A 22 27.11 -7.43 26.74
CA ARG A 22 28.16 -8.07 25.93
C ARG A 22 27.74 -8.20 24.47
N ILE A 23 26.52 -8.68 24.21
CA ILE A 23 25.96 -8.82 22.87
C ILE A 23 25.83 -7.44 22.21
N ALA A 24 25.28 -6.44 22.91
CA ALA A 24 25.13 -5.08 22.40
C ALA A 24 26.47 -4.47 22.00
N ASN A 25 27.51 -4.63 22.83
CA ASN A 25 28.86 -4.17 22.53
C ASN A 25 29.46 -4.88 21.31
N ALA A 26 29.28 -6.20 21.20
CA ALA A 26 29.77 -6.97 20.07
C ALA A 26 29.06 -6.59 18.76
N VAL A 27 27.73 -6.40 18.80
CA VAL A 27 26.94 -5.90 17.67
C VAL A 27 27.41 -4.50 17.25
N ASN A 28 27.62 -3.60 18.21
CA ASN A 28 28.09 -2.24 17.90
C ASN A 28 29.50 -2.25 17.28
N ALA A 29 30.43 -3.04 17.83
CA ALA A 29 31.77 -3.21 17.26
C ALA A 29 31.72 -3.83 15.85
N PHE A 30 30.80 -4.76 15.62
CA PHE A 30 30.58 -5.34 14.31
C PHE A 30 30.03 -4.32 13.30
N LEU A 31 29.03 -3.52 13.68
CA LEU A 31 28.50 -2.44 12.83
C LEU A 31 29.58 -1.40 12.47
N GLN A 32 30.41 -1.02 13.43
CA GLN A 32 31.56 -0.13 13.18
C GLN A 32 32.54 -0.75 12.18
N SER A 33 32.79 -2.06 12.28
CA SER A 33 33.60 -2.80 11.31
C SER A 33 33.01 -2.76 9.91
N ILE A 34 31.69 -2.88 9.75
CA ILE A 34 31.02 -2.76 8.44
C ILE A 34 31.19 -1.36 7.88
N LEU A 35 30.88 -0.34 8.68
CA LEU A 35 30.94 1.06 8.26
C LEU A 35 32.38 1.49 7.89
N SER A 36 33.38 0.93 8.56
CA SER A 36 34.80 1.18 8.25
C SER A 36 35.23 0.67 6.87
N ALA A 37 34.46 -0.22 6.23
CA ALA A 37 34.76 -0.69 4.89
C ALA A 37 34.77 0.45 3.84
N GLY A 38 34.07 1.57 4.13
CA GLY A 38 34.07 2.77 3.32
C GLY A 38 35.17 3.79 3.66
N ASP A 39 35.95 3.58 4.72
CA ASP A 39 36.93 4.57 5.19
C ASP A 39 38.22 4.52 4.37
N ALA A 40 38.34 5.43 3.40
CA ALA A 40 39.52 5.57 2.55
C ALA A 40 40.82 5.83 3.34
N ARG A 41 40.76 6.41 4.55
CA ARG A 41 41.95 6.64 5.38
C ARG A 41 42.54 5.34 5.92
N ASN A 42 41.70 4.31 6.03
CA ASN A 42 42.05 2.98 6.51
C ASN A 42 42.09 1.93 5.39
N GLY A 43 42.22 2.38 4.13
CA GLY A 43 42.31 1.50 2.96
C GLY A 43 40.97 0.90 2.50
N GLY A 44 39.84 1.41 2.99
CA GLY A 44 38.50 1.04 2.55
C GLY A 44 38.15 1.58 1.15
N ASN A 45 37.07 1.05 0.58
CA ASN A 45 36.52 1.52 -0.68
C ASN A 45 35.43 2.58 -0.41
N PRO A 46 35.68 3.88 -0.62
CA PRO A 46 34.69 4.92 -0.35
C PRO A 46 33.43 4.83 -1.22
N GLU A 47 33.48 4.07 -2.32
CA GLU A 47 32.34 3.81 -3.21
C GLU A 47 31.58 2.53 -2.85
N ILE A 48 31.93 1.85 -1.73
CA ILE A 48 31.23 0.63 -1.31
C ILE A 48 29.75 0.94 -1.04
N THR A 49 28.88 0.14 -1.65
CA THR A 49 27.45 0.27 -1.40
C THR A 49 27.08 -0.35 -0.05
N VAL A 50 25.98 0.11 0.55
CA VAL A 50 25.44 -0.48 1.80
C VAL A 50 25.20 -1.99 1.62
N ARG A 51 24.72 -2.40 0.45
CA ARG A 51 24.50 -3.80 0.12
C ARG A 51 25.80 -4.60 0.11
N GLU A 52 26.83 -4.15 -0.59
CA GLU A 52 28.12 -4.86 -0.65
C GLU A 52 28.77 -4.96 0.73
N ALA A 53 28.71 -3.89 1.51
CA ALA A 53 29.22 -3.91 2.89
C ALA A 53 28.47 -4.95 3.74
N LEU A 54 27.15 -5.04 3.59
CA LEU A 54 26.31 -6.01 4.31
C LEU A 54 26.54 -7.45 3.84
N ASP A 55 26.65 -7.70 2.53
CA ASP A 55 26.93 -9.02 1.95
C ASP A 55 28.30 -9.54 2.41
N ASN A 56 29.32 -8.68 2.41
CA ASN A 56 30.64 -9.00 2.95
C ASN A 56 30.56 -9.36 4.43
N ALA A 57 29.80 -8.57 5.21
CA ALA A 57 29.62 -8.83 6.63
C ALA A 57 28.95 -10.19 6.86
N ALA A 58 27.80 -10.43 6.21
CA ALA A 58 27.00 -11.64 6.28
C ALA A 58 27.83 -12.91 6.02
N SER A 59 28.72 -12.88 5.01
CA SER A 59 29.56 -14.01 4.63
C SER A 59 30.54 -14.49 5.72
N THR A 60 30.88 -13.63 6.69
CA THR A 60 31.90 -13.91 7.71
C THR A 60 31.33 -14.19 9.10
N VAL A 61 30.02 -14.00 9.30
CA VAL A 61 29.38 -14.05 10.63
C VAL A 61 29.55 -15.41 11.31
N GLY A 62 29.27 -16.50 10.60
CA GLY A 62 29.32 -17.85 11.19
C GLY A 62 30.72 -18.27 11.66
N GLU A 63 31.76 -17.89 10.91
CA GLU A 63 33.14 -18.22 11.28
C GLU A 63 33.64 -17.33 12.42
N ARG A 64 33.37 -16.02 12.34
CA ARG A 64 33.90 -15.00 13.25
C ARG A 64 33.41 -15.14 14.70
N PHE A 65 32.21 -15.66 14.90
CA PHE A 65 31.58 -15.77 16.23
C PHE A 65 31.40 -17.22 16.69
N THR A 66 32.24 -18.13 16.16
CA THR A 66 32.28 -19.53 16.60
C THR A 66 32.51 -19.61 18.11
N GLY A 67 31.58 -20.24 18.83
CA GLY A 67 31.63 -20.36 20.30
C GLY A 67 30.94 -19.24 21.07
N GLU A 68 30.40 -18.23 20.38
CA GLU A 68 29.62 -17.14 20.96
C GLU A 68 28.20 -17.07 20.36
N PRO A 69 27.36 -18.10 20.56
CA PRO A 69 26.11 -18.28 19.82
C PRO A 69 25.10 -17.13 20.01
N LEU A 70 25.06 -16.51 21.19
CA LEU A 70 24.14 -15.38 21.44
C LEU A 70 24.64 -14.07 20.80
N VAL A 71 25.96 -13.88 20.67
CA VAL A 71 26.52 -12.75 19.90
C VAL A 71 26.24 -12.94 18.42
N GLU A 72 26.47 -14.15 17.90
CA GLU A 72 26.13 -14.50 16.53
C GLU A 72 24.63 -14.26 16.27
N ALA A 73 23.75 -14.69 17.19
CA ALA A 73 22.31 -14.48 17.08
C ALA A 73 21.95 -12.99 17.00
N GLY A 74 22.52 -12.15 17.87
CA GLY A 74 22.32 -10.71 17.87
C GLY A 74 22.78 -10.04 16.57
N ILE A 75 23.94 -10.44 16.04
CA ILE A 75 24.48 -9.91 14.79
C ILE A 75 23.62 -10.34 13.59
N ARG A 76 23.24 -11.62 13.52
CA ARG A 76 22.34 -12.12 12.48
C ARG A 76 20.99 -11.39 12.52
N ARG A 77 20.45 -11.10 13.70
CA ARG A 77 19.21 -10.32 13.83
C ARG A 77 19.32 -8.95 13.16
N VAL A 78 20.39 -8.23 13.45
CA VAL A 78 20.65 -6.89 12.88
C VAL A 78 20.89 -6.94 11.38
N ILE A 79 21.63 -7.93 10.87
CA ILE A 79 21.82 -8.12 9.43
C ILE A 79 20.49 -8.42 8.75
N GLY A 80 19.69 -9.34 9.31
CA GLY A 80 18.38 -9.69 8.78
C GLY A 80 17.41 -8.49 8.73
N ASP A 81 17.36 -7.71 9.80
CA ASP A 81 16.59 -6.45 9.85
C ASP A 81 17.04 -5.43 8.80
N THR A 82 18.36 -5.37 8.55
CA THR A 82 18.92 -4.46 7.56
C THR A 82 18.56 -4.90 6.15
N TYR A 83 18.69 -6.20 5.83
CA TYR A 83 18.23 -6.74 4.54
C TYR A 83 16.73 -6.51 4.32
N ARG A 84 15.91 -6.72 5.36
CA ARG A 84 14.46 -6.46 5.30
C ARG A 84 14.19 -4.99 4.95
N SER A 85 14.92 -4.07 5.58
CA SER A 85 14.81 -2.63 5.32
C SER A 85 15.30 -2.24 3.92
N LEU A 86 16.22 -3.00 3.33
CA LEU A 86 16.66 -2.85 1.93
C LEU A 86 15.71 -3.47 0.90
N GLY A 87 14.61 -4.10 1.34
CA GLY A 87 13.68 -4.79 0.45
C GLY A 87 14.20 -6.13 -0.08
N LEU A 88 15.08 -6.78 0.68
CA LEU A 88 15.73 -8.06 0.36
C LEU A 88 15.23 -9.16 1.32
N PRO A 89 13.96 -9.62 1.17
CA PRO A 89 13.33 -10.49 2.16
C PRO A 89 13.90 -11.91 2.19
N ALA A 90 14.50 -12.40 1.09
CA ALA A 90 15.08 -13.74 1.04
C ALA A 90 16.37 -13.80 1.87
N GLU A 91 17.24 -12.81 1.69
CA GLU A 91 18.47 -12.62 2.47
C GLU A 91 18.13 -12.35 3.94
N ALA A 92 17.12 -11.52 4.21
CA ALA A 92 16.65 -11.27 5.58
C ALA A 92 16.20 -12.56 6.28
N LEU A 93 15.51 -13.44 5.56
CA LEU A 93 14.92 -14.65 6.12
C LEU A 93 15.99 -15.61 6.65
N GLU A 94 17.05 -15.83 5.88
CA GLU A 94 18.16 -16.69 6.28
C GLU A 94 18.74 -16.25 7.64
N HIS A 95 18.97 -14.94 7.79
CA HIS A 95 19.57 -14.40 9.00
C HIS A 95 18.60 -14.36 10.19
N LEU A 96 17.33 -14.00 10.00
CA LEU A 96 16.36 -13.96 11.10
C LEU A 96 15.98 -15.38 11.58
N GLU A 97 15.83 -16.35 10.69
CA GLU A 97 15.59 -17.76 11.09
C GLU A 97 16.79 -18.31 11.88
N ALA A 98 18.02 -18.06 11.42
CA ALA A 98 19.23 -18.47 12.12
C ALA A 98 19.37 -17.77 13.49
N SER A 99 19.05 -16.48 13.58
CA SER A 99 19.04 -15.73 14.84
C SER A 99 18.06 -16.35 15.84
N VAL A 100 16.80 -16.58 15.43
CA VAL A 100 15.79 -17.20 16.29
C VAL A 100 16.21 -18.61 16.69
N ALA A 101 16.80 -19.40 15.79
CA ALA A 101 17.28 -20.74 16.12
C ALA A 101 18.39 -20.72 17.20
N LEU A 102 19.36 -19.81 17.07
CA LEU A 102 20.45 -19.65 18.04
C LEU A 102 19.93 -19.19 19.41
N TYR A 103 19.03 -18.19 19.46
CA TYR A 103 18.39 -17.79 20.71
C TYR A 103 17.54 -18.91 21.30
N ARG A 104 16.80 -19.68 20.48
CA ARG A 104 15.99 -20.81 20.96
C ARG A 104 16.84 -21.90 21.62
N ALA A 105 18.04 -22.13 21.10
CA ALA A 105 18.94 -23.16 21.60
C ALA A 105 19.77 -22.71 22.82
N ASN A 106 20.05 -21.41 22.96
CA ASN A 106 21.05 -20.92 23.92
C ASN A 106 20.51 -19.90 24.94
N ALA A 107 19.28 -19.41 24.79
CA ALA A 107 18.65 -18.46 25.71
C ALA A 107 17.28 -18.96 26.20
N PRO A 108 16.91 -18.68 27.45
CA PRO A 108 15.59 -19.02 27.99
C PRO A 108 14.47 -18.33 27.21
N GLU A 109 13.26 -18.89 27.24
CA GLU A 109 12.07 -18.28 26.60
C GLU A 109 11.77 -16.86 27.10
N THR A 110 12.24 -16.51 28.29
CA THR A 110 12.05 -15.20 28.92
C THR A 110 13.13 -14.18 28.55
N ASP A 111 14.12 -14.55 27.74
CA ASP A 111 15.19 -13.66 27.32
C ASP A 111 14.64 -12.54 26.40
N PRO A 112 14.83 -11.24 26.73
CA PRO A 112 14.28 -10.15 25.94
C PRO A 112 14.79 -10.10 24.48
N LEU A 113 16.04 -10.52 24.22
CA LEU A 113 16.60 -10.53 22.86
C LEU A 113 16.01 -11.68 22.03
N ARG A 114 15.71 -12.82 22.66
CA ARG A 114 14.94 -13.89 22.03
C ARG A 114 13.55 -13.42 21.62
N LEU A 115 12.84 -12.70 22.50
CA LEU A 115 11.52 -12.14 22.18
C LEU A 115 11.60 -11.14 21.03
N GLN A 116 12.62 -10.28 21.03
CA GLN A 116 12.85 -9.36 19.92
C GLN A 116 13.08 -10.10 18.60
N ALA A 117 13.94 -11.13 18.58
CA ALA A 117 14.21 -11.92 17.37
C ALA A 117 12.95 -12.64 16.85
N VAL A 118 12.11 -13.17 17.73
CA VAL A 118 10.83 -13.80 17.34
C VAL A 118 9.88 -12.78 16.73
N GLY A 119 9.77 -11.58 17.32
CA GLY A 119 8.97 -10.48 16.77
C GLY A 119 9.46 -10.02 15.39
N ASP A 120 10.76 -9.85 15.21
CA ASP A 120 11.37 -9.44 13.94
C ASP A 120 11.11 -10.48 12.83
N LEU A 121 11.24 -11.77 13.15
CA LEU A 121 10.92 -12.85 12.20
C LEU A 121 9.42 -12.92 11.88
N ALA A 122 8.54 -12.69 12.86
CA ALA A 122 7.10 -12.64 12.64
C ALA A 122 6.72 -11.54 11.64
N ILE A 123 7.33 -10.36 11.79
CA ILE A 123 7.15 -9.24 10.87
C ILE A 123 7.65 -9.61 9.47
N LEU A 124 8.83 -10.22 9.35
CA LEU A 124 9.33 -10.64 8.04
C LEU A 124 8.41 -11.67 7.35
N TYR A 125 7.88 -12.64 8.09
CA TYR A 125 6.89 -13.57 7.55
C TYR A 125 5.63 -12.84 7.08
N ASP A 126 5.18 -11.82 7.81
CA ASP A 126 4.09 -11.00 7.33
C ASP A 126 4.47 -10.30 6.03
N ASP A 127 5.61 -9.59 5.97
CA ASP A 127 6.14 -8.91 4.78
C ASP A 127 6.16 -9.85 3.56
N MET A 128 6.56 -11.11 3.74
CA MET A 128 6.57 -12.17 2.70
C MET A 128 5.19 -12.79 2.39
N ASN A 129 4.13 -12.31 3.03
CA ASN A 129 2.76 -12.83 2.94
C ASN A 129 2.61 -14.29 3.43
N ARG A 130 3.52 -14.76 4.29
CA ARG A 130 3.47 -16.07 4.98
C ARG A 130 2.63 -15.95 6.25
N LYS A 131 1.32 -15.71 6.07
CA LYS A 131 0.40 -15.35 7.17
C LYS A 131 0.28 -16.40 8.28
N ALA A 132 0.31 -17.69 7.93
CA ALA A 132 0.23 -18.76 8.93
C ALA A 132 1.48 -18.81 9.83
N ASP A 133 2.67 -18.60 9.26
CA ASP A 133 3.93 -18.60 10.00
C ASP A 133 4.03 -17.35 10.90
N ALA A 134 3.65 -16.18 10.36
CA ALA A 134 3.58 -14.94 11.14
C ALA A 134 2.60 -15.05 12.32
N ALA A 135 1.42 -15.64 12.09
CA ALA A 135 0.40 -15.85 13.11
C ALA A 135 0.90 -16.67 14.31
N ALA A 136 1.63 -17.76 14.03
CA ALA A 136 2.19 -18.61 15.07
C ALA A 136 3.21 -17.85 15.93
N LEU A 137 4.09 -17.07 15.31
CA LEU A 137 5.10 -16.28 16.02
C LEU A 137 4.51 -15.11 16.79
N TYR A 138 3.52 -14.39 16.25
CA TYR A 138 2.84 -13.31 16.98
C TYR A 138 2.09 -13.83 18.21
N ALA A 139 1.47 -15.01 18.12
CA ALA A 139 0.83 -15.65 19.26
C ALA A 139 1.84 -16.07 20.34
N GLU A 140 3.01 -16.61 19.93
CA GLU A 140 4.11 -16.94 20.83
C GLU A 140 4.66 -15.68 21.52
N ASP A 141 4.96 -14.63 20.76
CA ASP A 141 5.51 -13.36 21.26
C ASP A 141 4.56 -12.71 22.27
N LEU A 142 3.28 -12.57 21.94
CA LEU A 142 2.28 -11.99 22.85
C LEU A 142 2.16 -12.79 24.16
N ARG A 143 2.12 -14.13 24.07
CA ARG A 143 2.04 -15.00 25.26
C ARG A 143 3.24 -14.78 26.17
N LEU A 144 4.45 -14.69 25.61
CA LEU A 144 5.68 -14.55 26.38
C LEU A 144 5.82 -13.14 26.97
N ARG A 145 5.55 -12.08 26.20
CA ARG A 145 5.64 -10.69 26.68
C ARG A 145 4.67 -10.40 27.83
N ARG A 146 3.47 -10.96 27.80
CA ARG A 146 2.53 -10.89 28.93
C ARG A 146 3.11 -11.41 30.24
N VAL A 147 4.01 -12.40 30.19
CA VAL A 147 4.67 -12.98 31.36
C VAL A 147 5.93 -12.20 31.74
N VAL A 148 6.74 -11.81 30.76
CA VAL A 148 8.06 -11.21 30.97
C VAL A 148 7.97 -9.72 31.24
N ASP A 149 7.33 -8.97 30.33
CA ASP A 149 7.23 -7.52 30.38
C ASP A 149 6.01 -7.08 31.20
N GLY A 150 5.00 -7.95 31.29
CA GLY A 150 3.73 -7.69 31.94
C GLY A 150 2.70 -7.13 30.95
N PRO A 151 1.41 -7.13 31.33
CA PRO A 151 0.32 -6.80 30.41
C PRO A 151 0.35 -5.35 29.91
N GLU A 152 0.78 -4.39 30.74
CA GLU A 152 0.77 -2.95 30.42
C GLU A 152 2.06 -2.44 29.78
N ALA A 153 3.07 -3.29 29.61
CA ALA A 153 4.30 -2.87 28.94
C ALA A 153 4.03 -2.52 27.48
N GLU A 154 4.66 -1.46 26.99
CA GLU A 154 4.52 -1.00 25.60
C GLU A 154 4.78 -2.14 24.59
N SER A 155 5.81 -2.95 24.84
CA SER A 155 6.13 -4.13 24.02
C SER A 155 5.00 -5.18 23.98
N THR A 156 4.31 -5.40 25.10
CA THR A 156 3.16 -6.32 25.17
C THR A 156 1.96 -5.76 24.43
N LEU A 157 1.69 -4.45 24.58
CA LEU A 157 0.61 -3.78 23.87
C LEU A 157 0.86 -3.81 22.35
N VAL A 158 2.10 -3.55 21.92
CA VAL A 158 2.53 -3.69 20.52
C VAL A 158 2.29 -5.11 19.99
N ALA A 159 2.66 -6.14 20.74
CA ALA A 159 2.42 -7.53 20.37
C ALA A 159 0.91 -7.86 20.29
N GLU A 160 0.08 -7.26 21.13
CA GLU A 160 -1.37 -7.42 21.11
C GLU A 160 -2.00 -6.83 19.84
N VAL A 161 -1.55 -5.66 19.41
CA VAL A 161 -1.97 -5.04 18.14
C VAL A 161 -1.52 -5.86 16.93
N ASN A 162 -0.29 -6.38 16.93
CA ASN A 162 0.19 -7.27 15.87
C ASN A 162 -0.64 -8.55 15.80
N TYR A 163 -0.98 -9.16 16.94
CA TYR A 163 -1.87 -10.31 17.01
C TYR A 163 -3.31 -9.98 16.56
N ALA A 164 -3.83 -8.78 16.85
CA ALA A 164 -5.12 -8.34 16.32
C ALA A 164 -5.14 -8.30 14.78
N GLY A 165 -4.01 -7.93 14.16
CA GLY A 165 -3.83 -8.02 12.71
C GLY A 165 -3.93 -9.45 12.17
N VAL A 166 -3.46 -10.44 12.93
CA VAL A 166 -3.62 -11.87 12.60
C VAL A 166 -5.09 -12.26 12.62
N LEU A 167 -5.84 -11.86 13.65
CA LEU A 167 -7.29 -12.13 13.74
C LEU A 167 -8.04 -11.55 12.54
N LEU A 168 -7.68 -10.33 12.13
CA LEU A 168 -8.24 -9.67 10.96
C LEU A 168 -8.01 -10.48 9.67
N VAL A 169 -6.78 -10.97 9.44
CA VAL A 169 -6.44 -11.79 8.27
C VAL A 169 -7.17 -13.14 8.30
N ALA A 170 -7.36 -13.72 9.49
CA ALA A 170 -8.13 -14.94 9.68
C ALA A 170 -9.65 -14.76 9.51
N GLY A 171 -10.13 -13.52 9.38
CA GLY A 171 -11.55 -13.18 9.25
C GLY A 171 -12.31 -13.07 10.57
N ASP A 172 -11.62 -13.19 11.72
CA ASP A 172 -12.20 -12.92 13.04
C ASP A 172 -12.26 -11.40 13.28
N LEU A 173 -13.21 -10.74 12.61
CA LEU A 173 -13.37 -9.29 12.68
C LEU A 173 -13.75 -8.81 14.10
N GLU A 174 -14.57 -9.59 14.81
CA GLU A 174 -14.99 -9.23 16.17
C GLU A 174 -13.82 -9.39 17.17
N GLY A 175 -13.01 -10.43 17.04
CA GLY A 175 -11.79 -10.62 17.82
C GLY A 175 -10.79 -9.50 17.57
N ALA A 176 -10.57 -9.14 16.29
CA ALA A 176 -9.70 -8.02 15.93
C ALA A 176 -10.21 -6.70 16.50
N GLU A 177 -11.52 -6.42 16.42
CA GLU A 177 -12.11 -5.19 16.96
C GLU A 177 -11.88 -5.07 18.46
N ARG A 178 -12.20 -6.14 19.21
CA ARG A 178 -12.00 -6.16 20.67
C ARG A 178 -10.54 -5.94 21.03
N ALA A 179 -9.62 -6.62 20.34
CA ALA A 179 -8.19 -6.51 20.63
C ALA A 179 -7.66 -5.11 20.31
N TYR A 180 -7.93 -4.56 19.12
CA TYR A 180 -7.49 -3.21 18.77
C TYR A 180 -8.10 -2.14 19.69
N ALA A 181 -9.41 -2.20 19.97
CA ALA A 181 -10.09 -1.20 20.81
C ALA A 181 -9.62 -1.26 22.27
N SER A 182 -9.49 -2.47 22.84
CA SER A 182 -9.00 -2.65 24.21
C SER A 182 -7.54 -2.21 24.34
N CYS A 183 -6.69 -2.54 23.36
CA CYS A 183 -5.29 -2.16 23.38
C CYS A 183 -5.12 -0.65 23.19
N LEU A 184 -5.88 -0.03 22.28
CA LEU A 184 -5.85 1.43 22.09
C LEU A 184 -6.23 2.17 23.37
N ALA A 185 -7.30 1.75 24.06
CA ALA A 185 -7.71 2.37 25.32
C ALA A 185 -6.61 2.31 26.38
N ARG A 186 -5.90 1.18 26.49
CA ARG A 186 -4.79 1.01 27.44
C ARG A 186 -3.55 1.80 27.04
N MET A 187 -3.20 1.84 25.75
CA MET A 187 -2.10 2.68 25.25
C MET A 187 -2.35 4.17 25.50
N ARG A 188 -3.59 4.64 25.34
CA ARG A 188 -3.96 6.01 25.69
C ARG A 188 -3.74 6.33 27.16
N GLU A 189 -4.07 5.41 28.04
CA GLU A 189 -3.90 5.58 29.48
C GLU A 189 -2.43 5.53 29.91
N SER A 190 -1.64 4.59 29.37
CA SER A 190 -0.27 4.33 29.83
C SER A 190 0.83 5.08 29.07
N LEU A 191 0.65 5.29 27.76
CA LEU A 191 1.64 5.89 26.86
C LEU A 191 1.24 7.29 26.40
N GLY A 192 -0.05 7.62 26.44
CA GLY A 192 -0.61 8.89 25.97
C GLY A 192 -0.99 8.90 24.48
N GLU A 193 -1.74 9.92 24.07
CA GLU A 193 -2.25 10.10 22.69
C GLU A 193 -1.14 10.41 21.66
N GLU A 194 -0.04 11.01 22.12
CA GLU A 194 1.09 11.43 21.27
C GLU A 194 2.14 10.32 21.07
N ASN A 195 2.00 9.18 21.75
CA ASN A 195 2.90 8.05 21.51
C ASN A 195 2.65 7.44 20.12
N THR A 196 3.71 7.23 19.35
CA THR A 196 3.65 6.70 17.98
C THR A 196 2.88 5.37 17.89
N ASN A 197 3.03 4.47 18.86
CA ASN A 197 2.31 3.19 18.87
C ASN A 197 0.81 3.39 19.16
N THR A 198 0.43 4.35 19.99
CA THR A 198 -0.98 4.75 20.17
C THR A 198 -1.56 5.24 18.85
N ILE A 199 -0.87 6.16 18.17
CA ILE A 199 -1.32 6.75 16.89
C ILE A 199 -1.49 5.68 15.81
N VAL A 200 -0.51 4.79 15.64
CA VAL A 200 -0.58 3.70 14.66
C VAL A 200 -1.72 2.72 15.01
N THR A 201 -1.98 2.49 16.30
CA THR A 201 -3.11 1.64 16.74
C THR A 201 -4.46 2.25 16.40
N MET A 202 -4.61 3.59 16.47
CA MET A 202 -5.82 4.28 15.96
C MET A 202 -6.04 3.98 14.47
N GLN A 203 -4.97 4.02 13.67
CA GLN A 203 -5.04 3.76 12.23
C GLN A 203 -5.43 2.32 11.92
N HIS A 204 -4.92 1.35 12.69
CA HIS A 204 -5.33 -0.06 12.56
C HIS A 204 -6.82 -0.28 12.85
N LEU A 205 -7.32 0.30 13.96
CA LEU A 205 -8.73 0.19 14.30
C LEU A 205 -9.61 0.89 13.27
N ALA A 206 -9.16 2.02 12.71
CA ALA A 206 -9.87 2.71 11.65
C ALA A 206 -9.93 1.92 10.32
N ASP A 207 -8.85 1.20 9.95
CA ASP A 207 -8.86 0.30 8.80
C ASP A 207 -9.91 -0.81 8.99
N LEU A 208 -9.96 -1.40 10.18
CA LEU A 208 -10.98 -2.38 10.53
C LEU A 208 -12.40 -1.79 10.41
N TYR A 209 -12.66 -0.61 10.96
CA TYR A 209 -13.96 0.05 10.82
C TYR A 209 -14.32 0.35 9.36
N THR A 210 -13.34 0.72 8.53
CA THR A 210 -13.54 0.92 7.09
C THR A 210 -13.98 -0.37 6.40
N ARG A 211 -13.40 -1.53 6.77
CA ARG A 211 -13.81 -2.86 6.29
C ARG A 211 -15.20 -3.27 6.77
N LEU A 212 -15.54 -2.92 8.00
CA LEU A 212 -16.87 -3.10 8.59
C LEU A 212 -17.91 -2.10 8.07
N ARG A 213 -17.52 -1.17 7.18
CA ARG A 213 -18.39 -0.11 6.61
C ARG A 213 -18.91 0.88 7.66
N ARG A 214 -18.16 1.03 8.76
CA ARG A 214 -18.36 1.98 9.86
C ARG A 214 -17.55 3.25 9.59
N ASP A 215 -17.92 3.95 8.53
CA ASP A 215 -17.11 5.03 7.96
C ASP A 215 -16.96 6.23 8.91
N ASP A 216 -17.96 6.55 9.74
CA ASP A 216 -17.91 7.66 10.71
C ASP A 216 -16.90 7.40 11.84
N GLU A 217 -16.84 6.15 12.32
CA GLU A 217 -15.93 5.74 13.40
C GLU A 217 -14.50 5.63 12.89
N ALA A 218 -14.33 5.16 11.66
CA ALA A 218 -13.05 5.23 10.96
C ALA A 218 -12.59 6.68 10.79
N GLU A 219 -13.47 7.58 10.33
CA GLU A 219 -13.14 8.99 10.10
C GLU A 219 -12.66 9.68 11.38
N ALA A 220 -13.37 9.47 12.49
CA ALA A 220 -12.99 10.03 13.79
C ALA A 220 -11.57 9.61 14.20
N LEU A 221 -11.25 8.31 14.12
CA LEU A 221 -9.94 7.78 14.49
C LEU A 221 -8.82 8.24 13.54
N VAL A 222 -9.07 8.27 12.23
CA VAL A 222 -8.03 8.73 11.29
C VAL A 222 -7.79 10.23 11.44
N ALA A 223 -8.82 11.04 11.65
CA ALA A 223 -8.67 12.47 11.89
C ALA A 223 -7.86 12.75 13.17
N GLU A 224 -8.12 11.99 14.23
CA GLU A 224 -7.33 12.03 15.47
C GLU A 224 -5.87 11.65 15.22
N ALA A 225 -5.63 10.56 14.48
CA ALA A 225 -4.28 10.13 14.14
C ALA A 225 -3.51 11.18 13.31
N VAL A 226 -4.15 11.82 12.33
CA VAL A 226 -3.53 12.92 11.55
C VAL A 226 -3.15 14.08 12.47
N ALA A 227 -4.03 14.49 13.38
CA ALA A 227 -3.76 15.56 14.33
C ALA A 227 -2.63 15.21 15.31
N ALA A 228 -2.58 13.97 15.79
CA ALA A 228 -1.52 13.50 16.67
C ALA A 228 -0.16 13.44 15.97
N TRP A 229 -0.10 12.97 14.72
CA TRP A 229 1.11 13.02 13.89
C TRP A 229 1.63 14.44 13.69
N ASP A 230 0.73 15.41 13.49
CA ASP A 230 1.08 16.83 13.39
C ASP A 230 1.58 17.40 14.72
N ALA A 231 0.96 17.03 15.83
CA ALA A 231 1.32 17.50 17.17
C ALA A 231 2.76 17.12 17.57
N ILE A 232 3.20 15.90 17.21
CA ILE A 232 4.57 15.44 17.48
C ILE A 232 5.60 15.88 16.42
N GLY A 233 5.20 16.74 15.47
CA GLY A 233 6.09 17.23 14.42
C GLY A 233 6.48 16.17 13.38
N GLN A 234 5.73 15.06 13.31
CA GLN A 234 5.97 13.95 12.37
C GLN A 234 4.87 13.84 11.31
N GLY A 235 4.19 14.95 11.00
CA GLY A 235 3.13 15.03 9.98
C GLY A 235 3.58 14.69 8.55
N GLU A 236 4.89 14.62 8.29
CA GLU A 236 5.47 14.17 7.03
C GLU A 236 6.01 12.73 7.08
N HIS A 237 5.90 12.03 8.22
CA HIS A 237 6.31 10.64 8.35
C HIS A 237 5.49 9.72 7.43
N PRO A 238 6.04 8.62 6.87
CA PRO A 238 5.28 7.68 6.04
C PRO A 238 3.94 7.24 6.65
N TYR A 239 3.91 6.90 7.94
CA TYR A 239 2.66 6.56 8.63
C TYR A 239 1.65 7.72 8.72
N ALA A 240 2.11 8.97 8.79
CA ALA A 240 1.25 10.15 8.71
C ALA A 240 0.68 10.32 7.29
N LEU A 241 1.49 10.08 6.25
CA LEU A 241 1.02 10.07 4.86
C LEU A 241 -0.10 9.06 4.65
N VAL A 242 0.01 7.85 5.22
CA VAL A 242 -1.07 6.84 5.15
C VAL A 242 -2.32 7.34 5.89
N ALA A 243 -2.19 7.99 7.05
CA ALA A 243 -3.32 8.58 7.78
C ALA A 243 -4.05 9.62 6.91
N VAL A 244 -3.30 10.58 6.34
CA VAL A 244 -3.85 11.64 5.50
C VAL A 244 -4.54 11.07 4.26
N ASN A 245 -3.94 10.06 3.62
CA ASN A 245 -4.56 9.39 2.47
C ASN A 245 -5.86 8.65 2.86
N ASN A 246 -5.89 7.97 4.01
CA ASN A 246 -7.09 7.29 4.48
C ASN A 246 -8.21 8.28 4.81
N LEU A 247 -7.88 9.41 5.42
CA LEU A 247 -8.84 10.48 5.69
C LEU A 247 -9.42 11.05 4.38
N ALA A 248 -8.58 11.27 3.38
CA ALA A 248 -9.01 11.71 2.05
C ALA A 248 -9.98 10.72 1.37
N GLN A 249 -9.77 9.41 1.58
CA GLN A 249 -10.66 8.38 1.06
C GLN A 249 -12.01 8.38 1.79
N LEU A 250 -12.01 8.49 3.12
CA LEU A 250 -13.22 8.55 3.93
C LEU A 250 -14.08 9.76 3.57
N TYR A 251 -13.48 10.95 3.47
CA TYR A 251 -14.16 12.15 2.96
C TYR A 251 -14.71 11.96 1.54
N GLY A 252 -13.98 11.27 0.67
CA GLY A 252 -14.46 10.92 -0.66
C GLY A 252 -15.71 10.03 -0.64
N ARG A 253 -15.76 9.04 0.26
CA ARG A 253 -16.89 8.11 0.43
C ARG A 253 -18.14 8.79 0.99
N THR A 254 -17.96 9.74 1.92
CA THR A 254 -19.04 10.50 2.54
C THR A 254 -19.51 11.70 1.70
N GLY A 255 -18.87 11.94 0.54
CA GLY A 255 -19.22 13.01 -0.39
C GLY A 255 -18.67 14.39 -0.01
N ARG A 256 -17.78 14.44 0.99
CA ARG A 256 -17.03 15.61 1.48
C ARG A 256 -15.88 15.93 0.52
N THR A 257 -16.24 16.35 -0.68
CA THR A 257 -15.30 16.47 -1.82
C THR A 257 -14.23 17.55 -1.63
N ALA A 258 -14.52 18.62 -0.88
CA ALA A 258 -13.56 19.69 -0.63
C ALA A 258 -12.49 19.23 0.36
N GLU A 259 -12.90 18.61 1.46
CA GLU A 259 -11.98 18.08 2.48
C GLU A 259 -11.15 16.92 1.91
N ALA A 260 -11.75 16.07 1.06
CA ALA A 260 -11.00 15.03 0.35
C ALA A 260 -9.93 15.62 -0.58
N LEU A 261 -10.21 16.74 -1.25
CA LEU A 261 -9.25 17.41 -2.12
C LEU A 261 -8.09 18.01 -1.31
N GLU A 262 -8.40 18.63 -0.18
CA GLU A 262 -7.40 19.19 0.75
C GLU A 262 -6.44 18.10 1.23
N MET A 263 -6.99 16.98 1.72
CA MET A 263 -6.18 15.86 2.21
C MET A 263 -5.36 15.20 1.08
N ARG A 264 -5.89 15.07 -0.14
CA ARG A 264 -5.10 14.57 -1.28
C ARG A 264 -3.97 15.52 -1.67
N THR A 265 -4.22 16.83 -1.64
CA THR A 265 -3.19 17.84 -1.91
C THR A 265 -2.08 17.73 -0.88
N ARG A 266 -2.43 17.66 0.41
CA ARG A 266 -1.48 17.45 1.50
C ARG A 266 -0.68 16.16 1.32
N ALA A 267 -1.33 15.04 1.01
CA ALA A 267 -0.65 13.77 0.78
C ALA A 267 0.35 13.85 -0.40
N TYR A 268 -0.06 14.47 -1.51
CA TYR A 268 0.81 14.69 -2.67
C TYR A 268 2.03 15.56 -2.31
N ASP A 269 1.84 16.64 -1.54
CA ASP A 269 2.93 17.51 -1.12
C ASP A 269 3.93 16.78 -0.22
N ILE A 270 3.44 16.00 0.76
CA ILE A 270 4.29 15.17 1.63
C ILE A 270 5.08 14.18 0.79
N ALA A 271 4.42 13.41 -0.09
CA ALA A 271 5.08 12.41 -0.92
C ALA A 271 6.11 13.04 -1.88
N THR A 272 5.81 14.22 -2.43
CA THR A 272 6.75 14.96 -3.28
C THR A 272 8.02 15.35 -2.53
N ARG A 273 7.91 15.83 -1.29
CA ARG A 273 9.07 16.21 -0.46
C ARG A 273 9.88 15.01 0.03
N THR A 274 9.20 13.93 0.41
CA THR A 274 9.82 12.78 1.09
C THR A 274 10.33 11.71 0.13
N MET A 275 9.59 11.42 -0.94
CA MET A 275 9.90 10.36 -1.91
C MET A 275 10.37 10.93 -3.27
N GLY A 276 10.12 12.21 -3.53
CA GLY A 276 10.44 12.88 -4.80
C GLY A 276 9.28 12.86 -5.80
N GLU A 277 9.35 13.77 -6.77
CA GLU A 277 8.29 14.00 -7.77
C GLU A 277 8.09 12.81 -8.72
N SER A 278 9.15 12.05 -9.02
CA SER A 278 9.05 10.90 -9.95
C SER A 278 8.72 9.58 -9.27
N HIS A 279 8.57 9.56 -7.94
CA HIS A 279 8.31 8.31 -7.22
C HIS A 279 6.92 7.75 -7.59
N PRO A 280 6.79 6.42 -7.80
CA PRO A 280 5.51 5.81 -8.19
C PRO A 280 4.36 6.13 -7.23
N THR A 281 4.63 6.22 -5.92
CA THR A 281 3.64 6.61 -4.91
C THR A 281 3.20 8.06 -5.07
N THR A 282 4.14 8.99 -5.30
CA THR A 282 3.84 10.40 -5.56
C THR A 282 2.96 10.57 -6.79
N MET A 283 3.24 9.82 -7.86
CA MET A 283 2.44 9.84 -9.08
C MET A 283 1.06 9.21 -8.92
N ALA A 284 0.92 8.18 -8.07
CA ALA A 284 -0.39 7.63 -7.72
C ALA A 284 -1.24 8.67 -6.94
N LEU A 285 -0.63 9.42 -6.02
CA LEU A 285 -1.31 10.49 -5.31
C LEU A 285 -1.70 11.65 -6.24
N LEU A 286 -0.85 12.00 -7.20
CA LEU A 286 -1.17 12.98 -8.25
C LEU A 286 -2.36 12.54 -9.10
N ALA A 287 -2.46 11.25 -9.42
CA ALA A 287 -3.61 10.69 -10.13
C ALA A 287 -4.91 10.87 -9.34
N MET A 288 -4.88 10.57 -8.04
CA MET A 288 -6.03 10.72 -7.15
C MET A 288 -6.42 12.20 -6.99
N LEU A 289 -5.43 13.08 -6.92
CA LEU A 289 -5.63 14.53 -6.89
C LEU A 289 -6.29 15.00 -8.19
N ALA A 290 -5.78 14.60 -9.36
CA ALA A 290 -6.35 14.92 -10.67
C ALA A 290 -7.84 14.55 -10.76
N LYS A 291 -8.20 13.33 -10.35
CA LYS A 291 -9.60 12.88 -10.33
C LYS A 291 -10.50 13.76 -9.46
N SER A 292 -9.98 14.18 -8.31
CA SER A 292 -10.72 15.05 -7.38
C SER A 292 -10.88 16.47 -7.95
N THR A 293 -9.83 16.98 -8.58
CA THR A 293 -9.82 18.26 -9.30
C THR A 293 -10.83 18.24 -10.46
N ALA A 294 -10.90 17.15 -11.23
CA ALA A 294 -11.89 16.97 -12.27
C ALA A 294 -13.33 16.91 -11.73
N ALA A 295 -13.55 16.26 -10.57
CA ALA A 295 -14.86 16.22 -9.91
C ALA A 295 -15.34 17.61 -9.43
N GLN A 296 -14.42 18.56 -9.18
CA GLN A 296 -14.73 19.97 -8.92
C GLN A 296 -14.95 20.80 -10.19
N GLY A 297 -14.93 20.17 -11.38
CA GLY A 297 -15.11 20.84 -12.67
C GLY A 297 -13.85 21.48 -13.24
N ARG A 298 -12.68 21.32 -12.59
CA ARG A 298 -11.37 21.81 -13.08
C ARG A 298 -10.72 20.76 -14.00
N VAL A 299 -11.39 20.42 -15.10
CA VAL A 299 -11.04 19.26 -15.94
C VAL A 299 -9.72 19.48 -16.70
N GLU A 300 -9.45 20.68 -17.19
CA GLU A 300 -8.19 21.04 -17.87
C GLU A 300 -6.97 20.84 -16.96
N GLU A 301 -7.09 21.23 -15.70
CA GLU A 301 -6.01 21.08 -14.73
C GLU A 301 -5.78 19.61 -14.37
N ALA A 302 -6.87 18.86 -14.18
CA ALA A 302 -6.79 17.41 -13.97
C ALA A 302 -6.11 16.70 -15.15
N LEU A 303 -6.36 17.14 -16.39
CA LEU A 303 -5.68 16.60 -17.56
C LEU A 303 -4.18 16.89 -17.51
N GLY A 304 -3.77 18.11 -17.16
CA GLY A 304 -2.35 18.46 -17.01
C GLY A 304 -1.64 17.66 -15.91
N MET A 305 -2.31 17.42 -14.77
CA MET A 305 -1.81 16.55 -13.71
C MET A 305 -1.66 15.09 -14.18
N THR A 306 -2.66 14.58 -14.91
CA THR A 306 -2.67 13.22 -15.46
C THR A 306 -1.55 13.03 -16.48
N ASP A 307 -1.34 13.99 -17.39
CA ASP A 307 -0.28 13.94 -18.40
C ASP A 307 1.12 13.93 -17.76
N ARG A 308 1.33 14.73 -16.71
CA ARG A 308 2.58 14.71 -15.92
C ARG A 308 2.81 13.34 -15.26
N ALA A 309 1.77 12.77 -14.65
CA ALA A 309 1.85 11.47 -14.00
C ALA A 309 2.16 10.34 -14.99
N ILE A 310 1.56 10.37 -16.18
CA ILE A 310 1.84 9.41 -17.26
C ILE A 310 3.30 9.51 -17.69
N ALA A 311 3.79 10.71 -18.00
CA ALA A 311 5.16 10.89 -18.48
C ALA A 311 6.20 10.38 -17.46
N SER A 312 5.97 10.65 -16.18
CA SER A 312 6.85 10.19 -15.10
C SER A 312 6.84 8.67 -14.91
N LEU A 313 5.65 8.05 -14.90
CA LEU A 313 5.52 6.60 -14.75
C LEU A 313 6.00 5.83 -15.98
N GLU A 314 5.75 6.33 -17.19
CA GLU A 314 6.29 5.74 -18.42
C GLU A 314 7.82 5.73 -18.41
N ALA A 315 8.46 6.82 -17.95
CA ALA A 315 9.91 6.90 -17.87
C ALA A 315 10.53 5.99 -16.79
N SER A 316 9.82 5.79 -15.67
CA SER A 316 10.35 5.06 -14.51
C SER A 316 10.06 3.56 -14.54
N VAL A 317 8.83 3.17 -14.84
CA VAL A 317 8.35 1.77 -14.76
C VAL A 317 7.80 1.25 -16.08
N GLY A 318 7.74 2.10 -17.11
CA GLY A 318 7.24 1.73 -18.43
C GLY A 318 5.73 1.88 -18.61
N ARG A 319 5.32 1.83 -19.87
CA ARG A 319 3.92 1.99 -20.31
C ARG A 319 3.01 0.83 -19.91
N GLU A 320 3.57 -0.37 -19.80
CA GLU A 320 2.87 -1.60 -19.42
C GLU A 320 2.73 -1.77 -17.90
N HIS A 321 3.22 -0.83 -17.10
CA HIS A 321 2.96 -0.89 -15.66
C HIS A 321 1.49 -0.57 -15.37
N LEU A 322 0.85 -1.33 -14.47
CA LEU A 322 -0.58 -1.21 -14.15
C LEU A 322 -1.03 0.24 -13.84
N ASN A 323 -0.23 0.98 -13.07
CA ASN A 323 -0.54 2.38 -12.74
C ASN A 323 -0.54 3.29 -13.97
N THR A 324 0.37 3.04 -14.92
CA THR A 324 0.47 3.80 -16.17
C THR A 324 -0.75 3.53 -17.05
N VAL A 325 -1.15 2.26 -17.19
CA VAL A 325 -2.37 1.87 -17.94
C VAL A 325 -3.62 2.54 -17.36
N GLN A 326 -3.75 2.59 -16.04
CA GLN A 326 -4.87 3.25 -15.36
C GLN A 326 -4.91 4.76 -15.66
N LEU A 327 -3.77 5.44 -15.61
CA LEU A 327 -3.69 6.86 -15.93
C LEU A 327 -3.98 7.15 -17.41
N LEU A 328 -3.48 6.30 -18.31
CA LEU A 328 -3.80 6.40 -19.74
C LEU A 328 -5.31 6.30 -19.97
N HIS A 329 -6.01 5.43 -19.25
CA HIS A 329 -7.47 5.36 -19.29
C HIS A 329 -8.13 6.62 -18.73
N GLU A 330 -7.67 7.10 -17.58
CA GLU A 330 -8.18 8.33 -16.95
C GLU A 330 -8.05 9.55 -17.89
N ARG A 331 -6.93 9.65 -18.60
CA ARG A 331 -6.70 10.68 -19.63
C ARG A 331 -7.78 10.66 -20.72
N VAL A 332 -8.19 9.48 -21.19
CA VAL A 332 -9.26 9.33 -22.19
C VAL A 332 -10.59 9.83 -21.64
N GLU A 333 -10.91 9.51 -20.40
CA GLU A 333 -12.15 9.95 -19.74
C GLU A 333 -12.19 11.47 -19.54
N LEU A 334 -11.07 12.09 -19.17
CA LEU A 334 -10.95 13.54 -19.06
C LEU A 334 -11.16 14.20 -20.43
N LEU A 335 -10.48 13.75 -21.48
CA LEU A 335 -10.66 14.27 -22.84
C LEU A 335 -12.09 14.11 -23.34
N ARG A 336 -12.74 12.97 -23.03
CA ARG A 336 -14.14 12.70 -23.36
C ARG A 336 -15.08 13.66 -22.63
N THR A 337 -14.81 13.97 -21.37
CA THR A 337 -15.58 14.93 -20.56
C THR A 337 -15.47 16.34 -21.10
N MET A 338 -14.31 16.70 -21.68
CA MET A 338 -14.08 17.96 -22.37
C MET A 338 -14.64 18.00 -23.81
N GLU A 339 -15.30 16.93 -24.26
CA GLU A 339 -15.77 16.76 -25.66
C GLU A 339 -14.64 16.83 -26.72
N ARG A 340 -13.38 16.62 -26.31
CA ARG A 340 -12.20 16.56 -27.19
C ARG A 340 -12.08 15.17 -27.82
N PHE A 341 -13.13 14.75 -28.53
CA PHE A 341 -13.30 13.36 -28.98
C PHE A 341 -12.22 12.88 -29.96
N ALA A 342 -11.65 13.77 -30.78
CA ALA A 342 -10.55 13.40 -31.68
C ALA A 342 -9.29 12.99 -30.89
N GLU A 343 -8.89 13.79 -29.90
CA GLU A 343 -7.76 13.49 -29.03
C GLU A 343 -8.05 12.29 -28.12
N ALA A 344 -9.29 12.16 -27.62
CA ALA A 344 -9.72 11.00 -26.87
C ALA A 344 -9.62 9.71 -27.69
N LEU A 345 -9.86 9.78 -29.01
CA LEU A 345 -9.75 8.61 -29.87
C LEU A 345 -8.31 8.13 -30.02
N GLU A 346 -7.37 9.07 -30.21
CA GLU A 346 -5.94 8.77 -30.27
C GLU A 346 -5.45 8.22 -28.93
N ALA A 347 -5.80 8.89 -27.82
CA ALA A 347 -5.47 8.46 -26.47
C ALA A 347 -6.03 7.07 -26.14
N SER A 348 -7.26 6.76 -26.59
CA SER A 348 -7.88 5.47 -26.35
C SER A 348 -7.19 4.33 -27.10
N ALA A 349 -6.53 4.61 -28.23
CA ALA A 349 -5.74 3.59 -28.93
C ALA A 349 -4.54 3.18 -28.06
N VAL A 350 -3.79 4.17 -27.56
CA VAL A 350 -2.63 3.95 -26.68
C VAL A 350 -3.04 3.25 -25.38
N SER A 351 -4.14 3.69 -24.76
CA SER A 351 -4.67 3.07 -23.54
C SER A 351 -5.07 1.60 -23.74
N VAL A 352 -5.78 1.28 -24.83
CA VAL A 352 -6.20 -0.10 -25.13
C VAL A 352 -5.00 -0.98 -25.48
N GLU A 353 -4.03 -0.47 -26.24
CA GLU A 353 -2.80 -1.21 -26.56
C GLU A 353 -2.03 -1.59 -25.29
N ALA A 354 -1.79 -0.63 -24.40
CA ALA A 354 -1.14 -0.89 -23.13
C ALA A 354 -1.96 -1.85 -22.25
N ALA A 355 -3.28 -1.72 -22.23
CA ALA A 355 -4.16 -2.64 -21.50
C ALA A 355 -4.10 -4.08 -22.03
N ARG A 356 -3.97 -4.29 -23.35
CA ARG A 356 -3.84 -5.63 -23.95
C ARG A 356 -2.53 -6.32 -23.61
N ALA A 357 -1.45 -5.55 -23.45
CA ALA A 357 -0.15 -6.10 -23.08
C ALA A 357 -0.15 -6.64 -21.63
N VAL A 358 -1.00 -6.07 -20.77
CA VAL A 358 -0.97 -6.31 -19.32
C VAL A 358 -2.07 -7.26 -18.85
N TYR A 359 -3.29 -7.06 -19.37
CA TYR A 359 -4.44 -7.83 -18.91
C TYR A 359 -4.64 -9.08 -19.77
N PRO A 360 -5.07 -10.22 -19.18
CA PRO A 360 -5.55 -11.36 -19.94
C PRO A 360 -6.63 -10.96 -20.94
N ALA A 361 -6.73 -11.67 -22.07
CA ALA A 361 -7.64 -11.33 -23.16
C ALA A 361 -9.12 -11.21 -22.73
N ASN A 362 -9.54 -11.95 -21.70
CA ASN A 362 -10.91 -11.95 -21.16
C ASN A 362 -11.06 -11.10 -19.89
N ASP A 363 -10.10 -10.23 -19.55
CA ASP A 363 -10.18 -9.41 -18.36
C ASP A 363 -11.20 -8.26 -18.53
N PRO A 364 -12.16 -8.09 -17.60
CA PRO A 364 -13.11 -6.97 -17.62
C PRO A 364 -12.45 -5.59 -17.75
N LYS A 365 -11.23 -5.39 -17.22
CA LYS A 365 -10.52 -4.11 -17.28
C LYS A 365 -10.12 -3.72 -18.71
N LEU A 366 -9.76 -4.70 -19.54
CA LEU A 366 -9.53 -4.49 -20.96
C LEU A 366 -10.84 -4.06 -21.66
N ALA A 367 -11.95 -4.73 -21.33
CA ALA A 367 -13.26 -4.41 -21.89
C ALA A 367 -13.74 -3.00 -21.53
N ILE A 368 -13.40 -2.45 -20.36
CA ILE A 368 -13.71 -1.07 -20.01
C ILE A 368 -13.03 -0.10 -20.98
N GLY A 369 -11.73 -0.26 -21.24
CA GLY A 369 -10.99 0.57 -22.21
C GLY A 369 -11.58 0.48 -23.62
N LEU A 370 -11.93 -0.73 -24.06
CA LEU A 370 -12.58 -0.96 -25.36
C LEU A 370 -13.97 -0.32 -25.44
N SER A 371 -14.77 -0.39 -24.37
CA SER A 371 -16.08 0.27 -24.31
C SER A 371 -15.95 1.77 -24.49
N VAL A 372 -15.01 2.41 -23.76
CA VAL A 372 -14.79 3.86 -23.86
C VAL A 372 -14.32 4.25 -25.26
N ARG A 373 -13.40 3.49 -25.86
CA ARG A 373 -12.98 3.69 -27.25
C ARG A 373 -14.15 3.63 -28.22
N ALA A 374 -15.03 2.62 -28.08
CA ALA A 374 -16.22 2.50 -28.91
C ALA A 374 -17.18 3.68 -28.73
N GLU A 375 -17.36 4.16 -27.51
CA GLU A 375 -18.19 5.34 -27.21
C GLU A 375 -17.64 6.60 -27.89
N VAL A 376 -16.31 6.80 -27.86
CA VAL A 376 -15.65 7.90 -28.57
C VAL A 376 -15.83 7.78 -30.08
N LEU A 377 -15.70 6.58 -30.65
CA LEU A 377 -15.95 6.33 -32.08
C LEU A 377 -17.40 6.67 -32.47
N LEU A 378 -18.38 6.27 -31.66
CA LEU A 378 -19.78 6.60 -31.88
C LEU A 378 -20.04 8.11 -31.80
N ALA A 379 -19.43 8.80 -30.83
CA ALA A 379 -19.54 10.26 -30.70
C ALA A 379 -18.99 11.00 -31.94
N LEU A 380 -17.96 10.45 -32.57
CA LEU A 380 -17.40 10.96 -33.84
C LEU A 380 -18.18 10.52 -35.09
N GLY A 381 -19.29 9.78 -34.94
CA GLY A 381 -20.06 9.24 -36.06
C GLY A 381 -19.39 8.06 -36.80
N ARG A 382 -18.31 7.50 -36.24
CA ARG A 382 -17.54 6.39 -36.83
C ARG A 382 -18.13 5.03 -36.43
N ALA A 383 -19.42 4.84 -36.72
CA ALA A 383 -20.17 3.66 -36.29
C ALA A 383 -19.62 2.35 -36.86
N GLU A 384 -19.13 2.35 -38.10
CA GLU A 384 -18.55 1.16 -38.75
C GLU A 384 -17.32 0.64 -38.00
N GLU A 385 -16.52 1.54 -37.40
CA GLU A 385 -15.35 1.19 -36.60
C GLU A 385 -15.71 0.86 -35.15
N ALA A 386 -16.78 1.46 -34.61
CA ALA A 386 -17.25 1.17 -33.26
C ALA A 386 -17.83 -0.25 -33.11
N VAL A 387 -18.54 -0.74 -34.14
CA VAL A 387 -19.20 -2.06 -34.12
C VAL A 387 -18.27 -3.23 -33.82
N PRO A 388 -17.11 -3.42 -34.49
CA PRO A 388 -16.20 -4.51 -34.16
C PRO A 388 -15.65 -4.40 -32.74
N VAL A 389 -15.33 -3.18 -32.28
CA VAL A 389 -14.86 -2.95 -30.89
C VAL A 389 -15.95 -3.32 -29.88
N LEU A 390 -17.20 -2.93 -30.11
CA LEU A 390 -18.34 -3.27 -29.24
C LEU A 390 -18.64 -4.76 -29.21
N ARG A 391 -18.42 -5.48 -30.32
CA ARG A 391 -18.56 -6.94 -30.37
C ARG A 391 -17.53 -7.60 -29.46
N GLU A 392 -16.27 -7.18 -29.58
CA GLU A 392 -15.20 -7.67 -28.71
C GLU A 392 -15.47 -7.33 -27.23
N THR A 393 -15.86 -6.09 -26.91
CA THR A 393 -16.25 -5.71 -25.54
C THR A 393 -17.35 -6.61 -24.99
N LEU A 394 -18.37 -6.92 -25.80
CA LEU A 394 -19.49 -7.78 -25.38
C LEU A 394 -19.04 -9.23 -25.15
N GLU A 395 -18.16 -9.75 -25.98
CA GLU A 395 -17.59 -11.09 -25.83
C GLU A 395 -16.80 -11.20 -24.51
N ILE A 396 -15.93 -10.22 -24.23
CA ILE A 396 -15.14 -10.19 -23.00
C ILE A 396 -16.04 -10.08 -21.77
N TYR A 397 -16.98 -9.13 -21.73
CA TYR A 397 -17.90 -8.99 -20.60
C TYR A 397 -18.81 -10.21 -20.43
N GLY A 398 -19.30 -10.80 -21.52
CA GLY A 398 -20.11 -12.01 -21.48
C GLY A 398 -19.36 -13.20 -20.87
N ALA A 399 -18.08 -13.38 -21.23
CA ALA A 399 -17.25 -14.45 -20.70
C ALA A 399 -16.85 -14.24 -19.23
N SER A 400 -16.60 -12.99 -18.83
CA SER A 400 -16.02 -12.67 -17.50
C SER A 400 -17.06 -12.33 -16.42
N LEU A 401 -18.11 -11.60 -16.79
CA LEU A 401 -19.13 -11.10 -15.86
C LEU A 401 -20.50 -11.79 -16.04
N GLY A 402 -20.66 -12.52 -17.14
CA GLY A 402 -21.92 -13.16 -17.51
C GLY A 402 -22.90 -12.21 -18.24
N PRO A 403 -23.97 -12.76 -18.84
CA PRO A 403 -24.89 -12.02 -19.69
C PRO A 403 -25.78 -11.01 -18.95
N GLU A 404 -26.08 -11.26 -17.68
CA GLU A 404 -26.99 -10.42 -16.88
C GLU A 404 -26.32 -9.19 -16.24
N HIS A 405 -24.98 -9.17 -16.22
CA HIS A 405 -24.23 -8.06 -15.64
C HIS A 405 -24.56 -6.74 -16.37
N GLU A 406 -24.62 -5.65 -15.61
CA GLU A 406 -25.01 -4.33 -16.14
C GLU A 406 -24.11 -3.90 -17.31
N ASP A 407 -22.79 -4.03 -17.17
CA ASP A 407 -21.84 -3.68 -18.23
C ASP A 407 -22.01 -4.54 -19.49
N THR A 408 -22.28 -5.84 -19.36
CA THR A 408 -22.57 -6.73 -20.49
C THR A 408 -23.83 -6.29 -21.23
N ARG A 409 -24.91 -5.99 -20.49
CA ARG A 409 -26.16 -5.49 -21.07
C ARG A 409 -25.98 -4.13 -21.75
N ARG A 410 -25.15 -3.26 -21.16
CA ARG A 410 -24.83 -1.93 -21.70
C ARG A 410 -24.04 -2.04 -23.01
N ALA A 411 -23.04 -2.91 -23.06
CA ALA A 411 -22.28 -3.21 -24.28
C ALA A 411 -23.19 -3.76 -25.39
N ALA A 412 -24.08 -4.71 -25.06
CA ALA A 412 -25.05 -5.26 -26.02
C ALA A 412 -26.01 -4.19 -26.56
N SER A 413 -26.50 -3.29 -25.69
CA SER A 413 -27.37 -2.19 -26.11
C SER A 413 -26.66 -1.23 -27.06
N ARG A 414 -25.40 -0.88 -26.78
CA ARG A 414 -24.60 -0.01 -27.63
C ARG A 414 -24.26 -0.64 -28.97
N LEU A 415 -23.97 -1.94 -28.99
CA LEU A 415 -23.74 -2.69 -30.22
C LEU A 415 -24.98 -2.63 -31.13
N ARG A 416 -26.18 -2.83 -30.57
CA ARG A 416 -27.44 -2.70 -31.31
C ARG A 416 -27.61 -1.29 -31.90
N SER A 417 -27.41 -0.24 -31.09
CA SER A 417 -27.55 1.14 -31.58
C SER A 417 -26.49 1.51 -32.63
N GLY A 418 -25.24 1.08 -32.43
CA GLY A 418 -24.14 1.33 -33.37
C GLY A 418 -24.35 0.62 -34.71
N ALA A 419 -24.82 -0.63 -34.69
CA ALA A 419 -25.14 -1.39 -35.90
C ALA A 419 -26.28 -0.75 -36.71
N CYS A 420 -27.33 -0.24 -36.04
CA CYS A 420 -28.40 0.50 -36.71
C CYS A 420 -27.88 1.79 -37.38
N GLY A 421 -26.99 2.53 -36.69
CA GLY A 421 -26.35 3.73 -37.24
C GLY A 421 -25.48 3.44 -38.46
N ALA A 422 -24.63 2.41 -38.40
CA ALA A 422 -23.81 1.97 -39.53
C ALA A 422 -24.66 1.51 -40.73
N GLY A 423 -25.74 0.76 -40.46
CA GLY A 423 -26.68 0.32 -41.49
C GLY A 423 -27.44 1.44 -42.20
N ALA A 424 -27.66 2.59 -41.53
CA ALA A 424 -28.27 3.78 -42.13
C ALA A 424 -27.27 4.55 -43.03
N VAL A 425 -26.01 4.65 -42.60
CA VAL A 425 -24.92 5.28 -43.38
C VAL A 425 -24.60 4.46 -44.64
N GLY A 426 -24.57 3.12 -44.52
CA GLY A 426 -24.34 2.21 -45.65
C GLY A 426 -25.44 2.23 -46.71
N ARG A 427 -26.69 2.56 -46.33
CA ARG A 427 -27.81 2.72 -47.27
C ARG A 427 -27.90 4.13 -47.89
N GLY A 428 -27.14 5.10 -47.35
CA GLY A 428 -27.14 6.50 -47.78
C GLY A 428 -26.10 6.87 -48.85
N ARG A 429 -25.26 5.93 -49.32
CA ARG A 429 -24.37 6.16 -50.49
C ARG A 429 -25.15 6.00 -51.80
N GLY A 430 -26.09 6.91 -52.01
CA GLY A 430 -26.91 7.00 -53.21
C GLY A 430 -27.63 8.35 -53.27
N GLY A 431 -26.89 9.42 -53.57
CA GLY A 431 -27.41 10.70 -54.09
C GLY A 431 -28.29 11.54 -53.15
N GLY A 432 -27.82 12.75 -52.83
CA GLY A 432 -28.67 13.86 -52.38
C GLY A 432 -28.33 14.38 -50.99
N GLY A 433 -27.69 15.56 -50.94
CA GLY A 433 -27.57 16.32 -49.71
C GLY A 433 -28.95 16.73 -49.21
N VAL A 434 -29.29 16.30 -47.99
CA VAL A 434 -30.37 16.89 -47.20
C VAL A 434 -29.89 16.99 -45.77
N GLY A 435 -29.81 18.23 -45.28
CA GLY A 435 -29.54 18.53 -43.88
C GLY A 435 -30.61 17.91 -42.99
N GLY A 436 -30.27 16.79 -42.37
CA GLY A 436 -31.06 16.12 -41.35
C GLY A 436 -30.70 16.66 -39.97
N ARG A 437 -31.50 17.60 -39.49
CA ARG A 437 -31.46 18.18 -38.15
C ARG A 437 -31.65 17.06 -37.13
N LEU A 438 -30.58 16.55 -36.52
CA LEU A 438 -30.69 15.75 -35.30
C LEU A 438 -31.22 16.69 -34.20
N THR A 439 -32.46 16.43 -33.83
CA THR A 439 -33.19 17.11 -32.76
C THR A 439 -32.34 17.15 -31.50
N ARG A 440 -32.21 18.35 -30.92
CA ARG A 440 -31.82 18.57 -29.52
C ARG A 440 -32.75 17.73 -28.63
N SER A 441 -32.43 16.48 -28.37
CA SER A 441 -32.83 15.81 -27.13
C SER A 441 -31.92 16.37 -26.06
N GLY A 442 -32.49 17.19 -25.19
CA GLY A 442 -31.79 17.86 -24.11
C GLY A 442 -30.88 16.88 -23.38
N HIS A 443 -29.58 17.03 -23.59
CA HIS A 443 -28.59 16.63 -22.62
C HIS A 443 -28.74 17.68 -21.51
N SER A 444 -29.74 17.50 -20.65
CA SER A 444 -29.63 18.06 -19.31
C SER A 444 -28.28 17.59 -18.80
N VAL A 445 -27.47 18.53 -18.35
CA VAL A 445 -26.31 18.27 -17.51
C VAL A 445 -26.84 17.64 -16.22
N GLU A 446 -27.27 16.38 -16.28
CA GLU A 446 -27.14 15.51 -15.13
C GLU A 446 -25.65 15.56 -14.84
N ARG A 447 -25.30 16.15 -13.70
CA ARG A 447 -23.99 15.94 -13.07
C ARG A 447 -23.82 14.43 -13.03
N ARG A 448 -23.18 13.86 -14.05
CA ARG A 448 -22.88 12.44 -14.08
C ARG A 448 -21.92 12.26 -12.93
N ARG A 449 -22.45 11.80 -11.79
CA ARG A 449 -21.62 11.20 -10.76
C ARG A 449 -20.75 10.20 -11.49
N TRP A 450 -19.44 10.37 -11.38
CA TRP A 450 -18.44 9.39 -11.79
C TRP A 450 -19.00 8.00 -11.52
N THR A 451 -19.30 7.26 -12.60
CA THR A 451 -20.03 5.99 -12.48
C THR A 451 -19.21 5.01 -11.65
N LYS A 452 -19.88 4.14 -10.87
CA LYS A 452 -19.22 3.08 -10.07
C LYS A 452 -18.20 2.26 -10.88
N SER A 453 -18.37 2.12 -12.20
CA SER A 453 -17.43 1.41 -13.08
C SER A 453 -16.02 2.04 -13.16
N SER A 454 -15.87 3.37 -13.03
CA SER A 454 -14.55 4.03 -12.96
C SER A 454 -13.87 3.86 -11.59
N ALA A 455 -14.63 3.47 -10.56
CA ALA A 455 -14.07 3.09 -9.25
C ALA A 455 -13.47 1.66 -9.28
N ALA A 456 -13.92 0.79 -10.18
CA ALA A 456 -13.44 -0.59 -10.29
C ALA A 456 -12.03 -0.70 -10.92
N LEU A 457 -11.63 0.26 -11.75
CA LEU A 457 -10.28 0.30 -12.36
C LEU A 457 -9.20 0.80 -11.40
N MET A 458 -9.57 1.64 -10.42
CA MET A 458 -8.67 2.28 -9.45
C MET A 458 -8.88 1.75 -8.03
N CYS A 459 -8.90 0.45 -7.85
CA CYS A 459 -8.45 -0.11 -6.58
C CYS A 459 -6.95 -0.43 -6.70
N PRO A 460 -6.03 0.52 -6.45
CA PRO A 460 -4.74 0.18 -5.88
C PRO A 460 -4.94 -0.10 -4.38
N THR A 461 -5.96 -0.90 -4.02
CA THR A 461 -6.20 -1.28 -2.62
C THR A 461 -5.12 -2.18 -2.08
N SER A 462 -4.29 -2.77 -2.95
CA SER A 462 -3.10 -3.48 -2.52
C SER A 462 -1.94 -2.51 -2.30
N ARG A 463 -1.41 -1.77 -3.28
CA ARG A 463 -0.04 -1.22 -3.13
C ARG A 463 0.19 -0.13 -2.08
N LEU A 464 -0.71 0.83 -1.88
CA LEU A 464 -0.54 1.82 -0.81
C LEU A 464 -0.71 1.21 0.59
N ALA A 465 -1.45 0.10 0.72
CA ALA A 465 -1.61 -0.64 1.97
C ALA A 465 -0.67 -1.85 2.10
N SER A 466 -0.05 -2.30 1.00
CA SER A 466 0.75 -3.53 0.93
C SER A 466 2.25 -3.27 0.88
N SER A 467 2.70 -2.05 0.52
CA SER A 467 4.14 -1.69 0.59
C SER A 467 4.52 -0.97 1.89
N GLU A 468 3.57 -0.37 2.61
CA GLU A 468 3.79 0.19 3.95
C GLU A 468 2.77 -0.43 4.88
N ARG A 469 3.02 -1.68 5.26
CA ARG A 469 2.25 -2.34 6.31
C ARG A 469 2.63 -1.68 7.63
N TYR A 470 1.61 -1.28 8.37
CA TYR A 470 1.75 -0.86 9.75
C TYR A 470 2.27 -2.04 10.58
N HIS A 471 3.59 -2.15 10.67
CA HIS A 471 4.22 -2.94 11.70
C HIS A 471 4.65 -1.96 12.77
N LEU A 472 4.02 -2.08 13.93
CA LEU A 472 4.51 -1.43 15.13
C LEU A 472 5.94 -1.95 15.36
N CYS A 473 6.91 -1.05 15.25
CA CYS A 473 8.29 -1.37 15.50
C CYS A 473 8.48 -1.34 17.03
N SER A 474 8.93 -2.44 17.64
CA SER A 474 9.27 -2.51 19.06
C SER A 474 10.50 -1.67 19.43
N ARG A 475 10.89 -0.69 18.60
CA ARG A 475 12.00 0.20 18.90
C ARG A 475 11.56 1.13 20.02
N THR A 476 12.13 0.90 21.20
CA THR A 476 12.32 1.95 22.19
C THR A 476 12.90 3.17 21.47
N SER A 477 12.11 4.23 21.39
CA SER A 477 12.58 5.58 21.11
C SER A 477 13.84 5.83 21.94
N GLN A 478 14.97 6.06 21.27
CA GLN A 478 16.08 6.80 21.88
C GLN A 478 15.78 8.29 21.78
#